data_AF-A0A4U1BCS5-F1
#
_entry.id   AF-A0A4U1BCS5-F1
#
_cell.length_a   1.000
_cell.length_b   1.000
_cell.length_c   1.000
_cell.angle_alpha   90.00
_cell.angle_beta   90.00
_cell.angle_gamma   90.00
#
_symmetry.space_group_name_H-M   'P 1'
#
loop_
_entity.id
_entity.type
_entity.pdbx_description
1 polymer ?
#
loop_
_entity_poly.entity_id
_entity_poly.type
_entity_poly.pdbx_seq_one_letter_code
_entity_poly.pdbx_strand_id
1 'polypeptide(L)'
;MFKTLVKAAGTAVVALGMAAAAHAAQLHNGEVVETMNAGGYTYVQIKEEGKLVWAAAPETKVKKGDKVEFDEQMNLPSFESKTLKRTFSPIIFAGKIVVK
;
A
#
# COMPACT_ATOMS: atom_id res chain seq x y z
N MET A 1 -52.82 -37.81 -16.14
CA MET A 1 -51.75 -37.33 -17.03
C MET A 1 -51.04 -36.16 -16.34
N PHE A 2 -49.70 -36.22 -16.26
CA PHE A 2 -48.71 -35.21 -15.82
C PHE A 2 -48.75 -34.76 -14.33
N LYS A 3 -47.84 -35.23 -13.45
CA LYS A 3 -46.45 -34.72 -13.20
C LYS A 3 -46.46 -33.18 -13.09
N THR A 4 -46.02 -32.54 -12.00
CA THR A 4 -44.60 -32.39 -11.62
C THR A 4 -44.45 -31.76 -10.22
N LEU A 5 -43.45 -32.25 -9.48
CA LEU A 5 -42.92 -31.83 -8.17
C LEU A 5 -41.92 -30.65 -8.34
N VAL A 6 -41.52 -29.99 -7.24
CA VAL A 6 -40.16 -29.47 -6.89
C VAL A 6 -40.29 -28.11 -6.17
N LYS A 7 -40.20 -28.08 -4.83
CA LYS A 7 -39.01 -27.86 -3.97
C LYS A 7 -38.60 -26.38 -3.90
N ALA A 8 -39.07 -25.68 -2.86
CA ALA A 8 -38.53 -24.39 -2.43
C ALA A 8 -37.43 -24.63 -1.40
N ALA A 9 -36.21 -24.19 -1.71
CA ALA A 9 -35.08 -24.12 -0.78
C ALA A 9 -34.68 -22.64 -0.65
N GLY A 10 -34.48 -22.21 0.60
CA GLY A 10 -34.45 -20.82 1.03
C GLY A 10 -33.30 -19.98 0.48
N THR A 11 -33.60 -18.71 0.26
CA THR A 11 -32.65 -17.64 -0.03
C THR A 11 -31.94 -17.20 1.26
N ALA A 12 -30.64 -17.47 1.31
CA ALA A 12 -29.75 -16.95 2.34
C ALA A 12 -29.60 -15.42 2.20
N VAL A 13 -29.75 -14.71 3.32
CA VAL A 13 -29.50 -13.27 3.43
C VAL A 13 -27.99 -13.05 3.44
N VAL A 14 -27.44 -12.41 2.39
CA VAL A 14 -26.05 -11.91 2.40
C VAL A 14 -26.04 -10.55 3.08
N ALA A 15 -25.61 -10.52 4.34
CA ALA A 15 -25.33 -9.29 5.05
C ALA A 15 -23.98 -8.71 4.56
N LEU A 16 -24.01 -7.60 3.80
CA LEU A 16 -22.81 -6.81 3.52
C LEU A 16 -22.37 -6.06 4.77
N GLY A 17 -21.53 -6.69 5.59
CA GLY A 17 -20.74 -6.00 6.61
C GLY A 17 -19.46 -5.45 6.01
N MET A 18 -19.49 -4.25 5.42
CA MET A 18 -18.27 -3.49 5.16
C MET A 18 -17.84 -2.83 6.48
N ALA A 19 -16.99 -3.52 7.24
CA ALA A 19 -16.21 -2.89 8.29
C ALA A 19 -15.15 -2.00 7.62
N ALA A 20 -15.41 -0.69 7.55
CA ALA A 20 -14.36 0.29 7.32
C ALA A 20 -13.47 0.30 8.57
N ALA A 21 -12.45 -0.56 8.59
CA ALA A 21 -11.39 -0.47 9.57
C ALA A 21 -10.68 0.86 9.34
N ALA A 22 -10.88 1.81 10.25
CA ALA A 22 -10.05 3.00 10.34
C ALA A 22 -8.61 2.51 10.49
N HIS A 23 -7.84 2.56 9.41
CA HIS A 23 -6.40 2.32 9.48
C HIS A 23 -5.83 3.51 10.23
N ALA A 24 -5.45 3.30 11.50
CA ALA A 24 -4.60 4.25 12.18
C ALA A 24 -3.33 4.38 11.34
N ALA A 25 -2.97 5.61 10.97
CA ALA A 25 -1.77 5.86 10.17
C ALA A 25 -0.56 5.28 10.92
N GLN A 26 0.06 4.25 10.34
CA GLN A 26 1.26 3.63 10.91
C GLN A 26 2.46 4.52 10.61
N LEU A 27 3.27 4.81 11.62
CA LEU A 27 4.53 5.52 11.43
C LEU A 27 5.61 4.52 11.00
N HIS A 28 6.33 4.86 9.93
CA HIS A 28 7.48 4.10 9.45
C HIS A 28 8.75 4.92 9.56
N ASN A 29 9.86 4.28 9.91
CA ASN A 29 11.17 4.91 9.98
C ASN A 29 12.31 3.94 9.63
N GLY A 30 13.35 4.43 8.97
CA GLY A 30 14.48 3.58 8.61
C GLY A 30 15.54 4.27 7.78
N GLU A 31 16.59 3.52 7.47
CA GLU A 31 17.68 3.98 6.60
C GLU A 31 17.33 3.73 5.14
N VAL A 32 17.47 4.74 4.28
CA VAL A 32 17.23 4.63 2.84
C VAL A 32 18.31 3.77 2.20
N VAL A 33 17.93 2.62 1.64
CA VAL A 33 18.83 1.72 0.90
C VAL A 33 18.78 1.93 -0.61
N GLU A 34 17.65 2.45 -1.12
CA GLU A 34 17.41 2.75 -2.53
C GLU A 34 16.47 3.96 -2.65
N THR A 35 16.70 4.83 -3.63
CA THR A 35 15.80 5.97 -3.92
C THR A 35 15.82 6.34 -5.40
N MET A 36 14.67 6.78 -5.92
CA MET A 36 14.54 7.28 -7.29
C MET A 36 13.36 8.25 -7.41
N ASN A 37 13.46 9.21 -8.33
CA ASN A 37 12.36 10.12 -8.66
C ASN A 37 11.77 9.75 -10.03
N ALA A 38 10.44 9.70 -10.11
CA ALA A 38 9.73 9.53 -11.37
C ALA A 38 8.27 9.98 -11.24
N GLY A 39 7.70 10.55 -12.30
CA GLY A 39 6.28 10.89 -12.36
C GLY A 39 5.80 11.88 -11.30
N GLY A 40 6.70 12.71 -10.75
CA GLY A 40 6.39 13.65 -9.66
C GLY A 40 6.44 13.05 -8.25
N TYR A 41 6.94 11.81 -8.12
CA TYR A 41 7.08 11.11 -6.85
C TYR A 41 8.55 10.76 -6.58
N THR A 42 8.88 10.67 -5.30
CA THR A 42 10.09 10.00 -4.81
C THR A 42 9.70 8.65 -4.26
N TYR A 43 10.34 7.60 -4.78
CA TYR A 43 10.23 6.24 -4.29
C TYR A 43 11.45 5.94 -3.43
N VAL A 44 11.24 5.44 -2.22
CA VAL A 44 12.31 5.05 -1.30
C VAL A 44 12.12 3.61 -0.85
N GLN A 45 13.21 2.86 -0.77
CA GLN A 45 13.25 1.64 0.01
C GLN A 45 14.02 1.93 1.28
N ILE A 46 13.40 1.67 2.43
CA ILE A 46 14.03 1.81 3.73
C ILE A 46 14.32 0.45 4.33
N LYS A 47 15.36 0.39 5.16
CA LYS A 47 15.59 -0.70 6.10
C LYS A 47 15.00 -0.30 7.45
N GLU A 48 13.88 -0.92 7.80
CA GLU A 48 13.15 -0.73 9.05
C GLU A 48 13.18 -2.05 9.82
N GLU A 49 13.76 -2.05 11.03
CA GLU A 49 13.85 -3.26 11.88
C GLU A 49 14.41 -4.51 11.16
N GLY A 50 15.32 -4.31 10.21
CA GLY A 50 15.90 -5.39 9.41
C GLY A 50 15.07 -5.85 8.20
N LYS A 51 13.87 -5.29 7.99
CA LYS A 51 13.01 -5.52 6.82
C LYS A 51 13.16 -4.39 5.82
N LEU A 52 12.93 -4.70 4.55
CA LEU A 52 12.89 -3.70 3.48
C LEU A 52 11.45 -3.27 3.21
N VAL A 53 11.20 -1.97 3.24
CA VAL A 53 9.88 -1.38 3.04
C VAL A 53 9.96 -0.36 1.92
N TRP A 54 9.09 -0.50 0.92
CA TRP A 54 8.93 0.47 -0.16
C TRP A 54 7.89 1.52 0.21
N ALA A 55 8.23 2.79 -0.03
CA ALA A 55 7.30 3.89 0.05
C ALA A 55 7.43 4.84 -1.13
N ALA A 56 6.35 5.56 -1.43
CA ALA A 56 6.30 6.66 -2.39
C ALA A 56 5.59 7.86 -1.77
N ALA A 57 6.13 9.05 -2.02
CA ALA A 57 5.53 10.32 -1.64
C ALA A 57 5.77 11.36 -2.75
N PRO A 58 5.10 12.54 -2.72
CA PRO A 58 5.47 13.64 -3.60
C PRO A 58 6.97 13.91 -3.58
N GLU A 59 7.51 14.34 -4.71
CA GLU A 59 8.96 14.46 -4.90
C GLU A 59 9.66 15.18 -3.74
N THR A 60 10.63 14.51 -3.13
CA THR A 60 11.34 14.92 -1.92
C THR A 60 12.84 14.68 -2.11
N LYS A 61 13.68 15.60 -1.64
CA LYS A 61 15.14 15.41 -1.67
C LYS A 61 15.56 14.39 -0.61
N VAL A 62 15.92 13.19 -1.04
CA VAL A 62 16.39 12.08 -0.21
C VAL A 62 17.54 11.37 -0.93
N LYS A 63 18.55 10.89 -0.19
CA LYS A 63 19.64 10.07 -0.73
C LYS A 63 19.81 8.76 0.05
N LYS A 64 20.50 7.79 -0.56
CA LYS A 64 20.90 6.54 0.10
C LYS A 64 21.73 6.85 1.34
N GLY A 65 21.45 6.15 2.45
CA GLY A 65 22.06 6.34 3.76
C GLY A 65 21.36 7.38 4.64
N ASP A 66 20.42 8.17 4.11
CA ASP A 66 19.60 9.05 4.95
C ASP A 66 18.70 8.23 5.88
N LYS A 67 18.47 8.73 7.10
CA LYS A 67 17.40 8.24 7.96
C LYS A 67 16.14 9.02 7.64
N VAL A 68 15.04 8.33 7.43
CA VAL A 68 13.76 8.96 7.08
C VAL A 68 12.61 8.44 7.94
N GLU A 69 11.54 9.22 7.97
CA GLU A 69 10.28 8.88 8.63
C GLU A 69 9.10 9.33 7.77
N PHE A 70 8.02 8.55 7.76
CA PHE A 70 6.77 8.89 7.07
C PHE A 70 5.56 8.20 7.69
N ASP A 71 4.40 8.85 7.58
CA ASP A 71 3.11 8.30 7.96
C ASP A 71 2.52 7.48 6.80
N GLU A 72 2.13 6.23 7.05
CA GLU A 72 1.37 5.41 6.11
C GLU A 72 -0.02 6.02 5.90
N GLN A 73 -0.31 6.42 4.66
CA GLN A 73 -1.66 6.85 4.26
C GLN A 73 -2.41 5.75 3.53
N MET A 74 -1.71 4.97 2.71
CA MET A 74 -2.30 3.87 1.95
C MET A 74 -1.25 2.81 1.66
N ASN A 75 -1.54 1.56 1.98
CA ASN A 75 -0.69 0.42 1.67
C ASN A 75 -1.29 -0.35 0.49
N LEU A 76 -0.56 -0.46 -0.62
CA LEU A 76 -0.98 -1.22 -1.78
C LEU A 76 -0.20 -2.53 -1.86
N PRO A 77 -0.89 -3.68 -1.96
CA PRO A 77 -0.21 -4.98 -2.07
C PRO A 77 0.56 -5.11 -3.39
N SER A 78 0.17 -4.36 -4.43
CA SER A 78 0.89 -4.28 -5.68
C SER A 78 0.61 -2.94 -6.37
N PHE A 79 1.65 -2.34 -6.96
CA PHE A 79 1.57 -1.10 -7.71
C PHE A 79 2.57 -1.10 -8.87
N GLU A 80 2.11 -0.82 -10.08
CA GLU A 80 2.96 -0.67 -11.25
C GLU A 80 3.22 0.81 -11.54
N SER A 81 4.48 1.21 -11.47
CA SER A 81 4.93 2.52 -11.96
C SER A 81 5.23 2.43 -13.46
N LYS A 82 4.36 3.03 -14.27
CA LYS A 82 4.55 3.10 -15.74
C LYS A 82 5.81 3.87 -16.13
N THR A 83 6.16 4.90 -15.36
CA THR A 83 7.34 5.74 -15.60
C THR A 83 8.64 5.00 -15.29
N LEU A 84 8.66 4.18 -14.24
CA LEU A 84 9.82 3.35 -13.89
C LEU A 84 9.81 1.98 -14.59
N LYS A 85 8.71 1.61 -15.25
CA LYS A 85 8.48 0.27 -15.80
C LYS A 85 8.76 -0.82 -14.75
N ARG A 86 8.32 -0.59 -13.52
CA ARG A 86 8.60 -1.42 -12.34
C ARG A 86 7.33 -1.64 -11.53
N THR A 87 7.17 -2.85 -11.03
CA THR A 87 6.13 -3.21 -10.07
C THR A 87 6.71 -3.30 -8.67
N PHE A 88 5.99 -2.74 -7.70
CA PHE A 88 6.30 -2.78 -6.28
C PHE A 88 5.26 -3.64 -5.57
N SER A 89 5.69 -4.54 -4.70
CA SER A 89 4.78 -5.43 -3.95
C SER A 89 5.37 -5.77 -2.57
N PRO A 90 4.88 -5.17 -1.47
CA PRO A 90 3.95 -4.04 -1.40
C PRO A 90 4.62 -2.68 -1.62
N ILE A 91 3.82 -1.61 -1.67
CA ILE A 91 4.30 -0.21 -1.55
C ILE A 91 3.37 0.62 -0.65
N ILE A 92 3.96 1.49 0.13
CA ILE A 92 3.25 2.47 0.97
C ILE A 92 3.20 3.81 0.25
N PHE A 93 2.03 4.42 0.15
CA PHE A 93 1.87 5.82 -0.22
C PHE A 93 1.80 6.67 1.04
N ALA A 94 2.69 7.66 1.10
CA ALA A 94 2.80 8.62 2.18
C ALA A 94 2.61 10.04 1.65
N GLY A 95 2.19 10.94 2.54
CA GLY A 95 1.93 12.33 2.17
C GLY A 95 3.20 13.17 2.10
N LYS A 96 4.21 12.77 2.86
CA LYS A 96 5.53 13.38 2.93
C LYS A 96 6.56 12.38 3.44
N ILE A 97 7.81 12.52 3.02
CA ILE A 97 8.97 11.86 3.63
C ILE A 97 9.79 12.91 4.36
N VAL A 98 10.10 12.69 5.64
CA VAL A 98 10.93 13.58 6.44
C VAL A 98 12.30 12.95 6.61
N VAL A 99 13.35 13.64 6.16
CA VAL A 99 14.74 13.26 6.45
C VAL A 99 15.10 13.73 7.86
N LYS A 100 15.68 12.84 8.66
CA LYS A 100 16.08 13.07 10.06
C LYS A 100 17.55 13.47 10.17
#